data_AF-A0A3E3JYX5-F1
#
_entry.id   AF-A0A3E3JYX5-F1
#
_cell.length_a   1.000
_cell.length_b   1.000
_cell.length_c   1.000
_cell.angle_alpha   90.00
_cell.angle_beta   90.00
_cell.angle_gamma   90.00
#
_symmetry.space_group_name_H-M   'P 1'
#
loop_
_entity.id
_entity.type
_entity.pdbx_description
1 polymer ?
#
loop_
_entity_poly.entity_id
_entity_poly.type
_entity_poly.pdbx_seq_one_letter_code
_entity_poly.pdbx_strand_id
1 'polypeptide(L)'
;MHRRKLRKYRILKDICAVVGGIAVLVMAGSADSYSQNLISTGEFFIAFGIALDMMIVAYITHDCVKERENHYLQMRELRRRHRLQGMKKSA
;
A
#
# COMPACT_ATOMS: atom_id res chain seq x y z
N MET A 1 -14.63 -14.53 -11.98
CA MET A 1 -13.75 -14.60 -10.80
C MET A 1 -12.56 -13.62 -10.81
N HIS A 2 -11.93 -13.32 -11.97
CA HIS A 2 -10.67 -12.55 -12.08
C HIS A 2 -10.73 -11.05 -11.69
N ARG A 3 -11.81 -10.33 -12.02
CA ARG A 3 -11.97 -8.89 -11.68
C ARG A 3 -12.11 -8.64 -10.18
N ARG A 4 -12.62 -9.62 -9.41
CA ARG A 4 -12.79 -9.51 -7.96
C ARG A 4 -11.46 -9.49 -7.21
N LYS A 5 -10.45 -10.26 -7.66
CA LYS A 5 -9.11 -10.27 -7.05
C LYS A 5 -8.35 -8.95 -7.26
N LEU A 6 -8.37 -8.41 -8.48
CA LEU A 6 -7.79 -7.09 -8.78
C LEU A 6 -8.46 -5.95 -7.97
N ARG A 7 -9.79 -6.02 -7.79
CA ARG A 7 -10.49 -5.05 -6.95
C ARG A 7 -10.07 -5.15 -5.48
N LYS A 8 -9.83 -6.37 -4.96
CA LYS A 8 -9.31 -6.58 -3.60
C LYS A 8 -7.90 -5.98 -3.42
N TYR A 9 -7.00 -6.16 -4.38
CA TYR A 9 -5.66 -5.57 -4.30
C TYR A 9 -5.68 -4.04 -4.33
N ARG A 10 -6.55 -3.43 -5.15
CA ARG A 10 -6.73 -1.98 -5.13
C ARG A 10 -7.24 -1.47 -3.78
N ILE A 11 -8.28 -2.09 -3.23
CA ILE A 11 -8.81 -1.72 -1.90
C ILE A 11 -7.71 -1.83 -0.85
N LEU A 12 -6.90 -2.90 -0.89
CA LEU A 12 -5.83 -3.10 0.08
C LEU A 12 -4.74 -2.03 -0.06
N LYS A 13 -4.37 -1.65 -1.29
CA LYS A 13 -3.46 -0.50 -1.53
C LYS A 13 -4.03 0.81 -1.00
N ASP A 14 -5.32 1.07 -1.25
CA ASP A 14 -5.98 2.29 -0.78
C ASP A 14 -5.99 2.34 0.75
N ILE A 15 -6.23 1.21 1.43
CA ILE A 15 -6.11 1.10 2.89
C ILE A 15 -4.68 1.41 3.35
N CYS A 16 -3.65 0.82 2.73
CA CYS A 16 -2.26 1.11 3.07
C CYS A 16 -1.93 2.61 2.90
N ALA A 17 -2.43 3.23 1.84
CA ALA A 17 -2.23 4.67 1.60
C ALA A 17 -2.94 5.53 2.66
N VAL A 18 -4.16 5.18 3.06
CA VAL A 18 -4.89 5.88 4.13
C VAL A 18 -4.18 5.73 5.47
N VAL A 19 -3.74 4.51 5.82
CA VAL A 19 -3.01 4.26 7.07
C VAL A 19 -1.70 5.04 7.10
N GLY A 20 -0.94 5.04 6.00
CA GLY A 20 0.27 5.86 5.89
C GLY A 20 -0.03 7.36 6.02
N GLY A 21 -1.08 7.86 5.37
CA GLY A 21 -1.51 9.25 5.49
C GLY A 21 -1.85 9.63 6.94
N ILE A 22 -2.59 8.79 7.66
CA ILE A 22 -2.93 9.00 9.07
C ILE A 22 -1.66 9.04 9.93
N ALA A 23 -0.73 8.12 9.71
CA ALA A 23 0.51 8.09 10.47
C ALA A 23 1.36 9.35 10.25
N VAL A 24 1.40 9.90 9.03
CA VAL A 24 2.03 11.21 8.75
C VAL A 24 1.34 12.34 9.53
N LEU A 25 0.00 12.35 9.57
CA LEU A 25 -0.76 13.35 10.32
C LEU A 25 -0.47 13.25 11.83
N VAL A 26 -0.37 12.04 12.37
CA VAL A 26 -0.02 11.82 13.79
C VAL A 26 1.38 12.33 14.10
N MET A 27 2.36 12.07 13.23
CA MET A 27 3.73 12.59 13.40
C MET A 27 3.78 14.12 13.36
N ALA A 28 3.04 14.75 12.43
CA ALA A 28 2.98 16.21 12.34
C ALA A 28 2.28 16.83 13.56
N GLY A 29 1.15 16.25 13.97
CA GLY A 29 0.39 16.72 15.13
C GLY A 29 1.13 16.52 16.44
N SER A 30 1.86 15.41 16.61
CA SER A 30 2.70 15.21 17.80
C SER A 30 3.87 16.17 17.83
N ALA A 31 4.51 16.46 16.68
CA ALA A 31 5.59 17.44 16.60
C ALA A 31 5.10 18.87 16.94
N ASP A 32 3.94 19.27 16.40
CA ASP A 32 3.34 20.57 16.72
C ASP A 32 2.96 20.66 18.20
N SER A 33 2.29 19.63 18.74
CA SER A 33 1.91 19.57 20.16
C SER A 33 3.13 19.61 21.10
N TYR A 34 4.23 18.94 20.72
CA TYR A 34 5.49 19.00 21.47
C TYR A 34 6.09 20.41 21.43
N SER A 35 6.07 21.08 20.27
CA SER A 35 6.58 22.45 20.12
C SER A 35 5.79 23.48 20.94
N GLN A 36 4.50 23.22 21.15
CA GLN A 36 3.61 24.03 21.99
C GLN A 36 3.68 23.64 23.49
N ASN A 37 4.58 22.73 23.88
CA ASN A 37 4.68 22.17 25.24
C ASN A 37 3.36 21.55 25.76
N LEU A 38 2.49 21.07 24.86
CA LEU A 38 1.21 20.42 25.21
C LEU A 38 1.41 18.96 25.64
N ILE A 39 2.46 18.32 25.15
CA ILE A 39 2.82 16.93 25.48
C ILE A 39 4.28 16.85 25.94
N SER A 40 4.58 15.88 26.79
CA SER A 40 5.94 15.64 27.27
C SER A 40 6.83 15.02 26.18
N THR A 41 8.15 15.14 26.33
CA THR A 41 9.12 14.51 25.43
C THR A 41 8.91 12.99 25.31
N GLY A 42 8.54 12.33 26.41
CA GLY A 42 8.26 10.88 26.42
C GLY A 42 7.02 10.52 25.59
N GLU A 43 5.93 11.27 25.76
CA GLU A 43 4.71 11.08 24.97
C GLU A 43 4.93 11.35 23.49
N PHE A 44 5.75 12.36 23.16
CA PHE A 44 6.15 12.64 21.79
C PHE A 44 6.87 11.44 21.15
N PHE A 45 7.90 10.89 21.82
CA PHE A 45 8.64 9.75 21.28
C PHE A 45 7.78 8.49 21.12
N ILE A 46 6.84 8.25 22.04
CA ILE A 46 5.92 7.11 21.94
C ILE A 46 4.97 7.31 20.75
N ALA A 47 4.33 8.47 20.64
CA ALA A 47 3.41 8.77 19.55
C ALA A 47 4.10 8.74 18.18
N PHE A 48 5.30 9.35 18.11
CA PHE A 48 6.11 9.37 16.90
C PHE A 48 6.61 7.96 16.52
N GLY A 49 7.08 7.17 17.48
CA GLY A 49 7.54 5.81 17.27
C GLY A 49 6.45 4.89 16.73
N ILE A 50 5.25 4.92 17.34
CA ILE A 50 4.10 4.14 16.87
C ILE A 50 3.70 4.54 15.44
N ALA A 51 3.67 5.85 15.16
CA ALA A 51 3.33 6.34 13.83
C ALA A 51 4.38 5.95 12.78
N LEU A 52 5.67 5.97 13.13
CA LEU A 52 6.76 5.53 12.26
C LEU A 52 6.66 4.02 11.95
N ASP A 53 6.42 3.18 12.96
CA ASP A 53 6.23 1.74 12.75
C ASP A 53 5.05 1.45 11.83
N MET A 54 3.93 2.15 12.05
CA MET A 54 2.74 2.02 11.20
C MET A 54 3.00 2.48 9.75
N MET A 55 3.80 3.53 9.55
CA MET A 55 4.26 3.96 8.23
C MET A 55 5.07 2.86 7.53
N ILE A 56 6.02 2.26 8.23
CA ILE A 56 6.89 1.21 7.67
C ILE A 56 6.05 0.01 7.26
N VAL A 57 5.13 -0.44 8.13
CA VAL A 57 4.24 -1.56 7.82
C VAL A 57 3.33 -1.24 6.63
N ALA A 58 2.73 -0.05 6.60
CA ALA A 58 1.90 0.39 5.49
C ALA A 58 2.67 0.45 4.16
N TYR A 59 3.93 0.89 4.20
CA TYR A 59 4.80 0.97 3.03
C TYR A 59 5.15 -0.43 2.49
N ILE A 60 5.65 -1.33 3.35
CA ILE A 60 6.01 -2.70 2.95
C ILE A 60 4.80 -3.46 2.40
N THR A 61 3.65 -3.32 3.06
CA THR A 61 2.41 -3.98 2.62
C THR A 61 1.93 -3.41 1.28
N HIS A 62 2.00 -2.08 1.08
CA HIS A 62 1.66 -1.46 -0.20
C HIS A 62 2.54 -2.00 -1.35
N ASP A 63 3.86 -2.08 -1.14
CA ASP A 63 4.80 -2.58 -2.16
C ASP A 63 4.56 -4.06 -2.46
N CYS A 64 4.35 -4.89 -1.43
CA CYS A 64 3.99 -6.30 -1.60
C CYS A 64 2.71 -6.47 -2.44
N VAL A 65 1.67 -5.67 -2.19
CA VAL A 65 0.40 -5.74 -2.92
C VAL A 65 0.58 -5.27 -4.36
N LYS A 66 1.34 -4.20 -4.58
CA LYS A 66 1.67 -3.66 -5.92
C LYS A 66 2.40 -4.70 -6.77
N GLU A 67 3.38 -5.40 -6.20
CA GLU A 67 4.12 -6.44 -6.92
C GLU A 67 3.22 -7.63 -7.29
N ARG A 68 2.37 -8.08 -6.36
CA ARG A 68 1.40 -9.15 -6.61
C ARG A 68 0.37 -8.77 -7.69
N GLU A 69 -0.09 -7.53 -7.71
CA GLU A 69 -0.99 -7.00 -8.74
C GLU A 69 -0.32 -7.03 -10.13
N ASN A 70 0.91 -6.53 -10.22
CA ASN A 70 1.70 -6.51 -11.46
C ASN A 70 1.97 -7.92 -11.99
N HIS A 71 2.40 -8.85 -11.13
CA HIS A 71 2.63 -10.24 -11.53
C HIS A 71 1.36 -10.89 -12.10
N TYR A 72 0.20 -10.62 -11.47
CA TYR A 72 -1.09 -11.11 -11.97
C TYR A 72 -1.47 -10.53 -13.34
N LEU A 73 -1.14 -9.25 -13.59
CA LEU A 73 -1.37 -8.60 -14.88
C LEU A 73 -0.45 -9.16 -15.97
N GLN A 74 0.83 -9.35 -15.68
CA GLN A 74 1.80 -9.96 -16.61
C GLN A 74 1.37 -11.36 -17.05
N MET A 75 0.99 -12.23 -16.10
CA MET A 75 0.50 -13.59 -16.41
C MET A 75 -0.79 -13.58 -17.25
N ARG A 76 -1.63 -12.55 -17.10
CA ARG A 76 -2.84 -12.37 -17.90
C ARG A 76 -2.50 -11.96 -19.33
N GLU A 77 -1.54 -11.06 -19.50
CA GLU A 77 -1.07 -10.64 -20.83
C GLU A 77 -0.39 -11.79 -21.58
N LEU A 78 0.46 -12.57 -20.90
CA LEU A 78 1.05 -13.81 -21.44
C LEU A 78 -0.02 -14.76 -21.96
N ARG A 79 -1.06 -15.06 -21.16
CA ARG A 79 -2.19 -15.91 -21.60
C ARG A 79 -2.99 -15.32 -22.76
N ARG A 80 -3.05 -13.98 -22.88
CA ARG A 80 -3.72 -13.31 -24.01
C ARG A 80 -2.88 -13.45 -25.29
N ARG A 81 -1.56 -13.27 -25.19
CA ARG A 81 -0.62 -13.46 -26.31
C ARG A 81 -0.62 -14.90 -26.83
N HIS A 82 -0.56 -15.89 -25.94
CA HIS A 82 -0.64 -17.31 -26.32
C HIS A 82 -1.93 -17.64 -27.08
N ARG A 83 -3.09 -17.12 -26.64
CA ARG A 83 -4.36 -17.32 -27.37
C ARG A 83 -4.35 -16.70 -28.76
N LEU A 84 -3.82 -15.48 -28.89
CA LEU A 84 -3.71 -14.80 -30.19
C LEU A 84 -2.75 -15.52 -31.15
N GLN A 85 -1.66 -16.08 -30.65
CA GLN A 85 -0.74 -16.88 -31.46
C GLN A 85 -1.34 -18.24 -31.86
N GLY A 86 -2.11 -18.88 -30.98
CA GLY A 86 -2.85 -20.11 -31.30
C GLY A 86 -3.85 -19.88 -32.43
N MET A 87 -4.63 -18.79 -32.37
CA MET A 87 -5.56 -18.42 -33.44
C MET A 87 -4.87 -18.15 -34.79
N LYS A 88 -3.68 -17.53 -34.78
CA LYS A 88 -2.90 -17.29 -36.01
C LYS A 88 -2.25 -18.55 -36.60
N LYS A 89 -2.09 -19.63 -35.83
CA LYS A 89 -1.53 -20.90 -36.32
C LYS A 89 -2.59 -21.87 -36.83
N SER A 90 -3.87 -21.63 -36.52
CA SER A 90 -5.01 -22.45 -36.94
C SER A 90 -5.79 -21.84 -38.11
N ALA A 91 -5.32 -20.72 -38.66
CA ALA A 91 -5.77 -20.11 -39.90
C ALA A 91 -4.66 -20.24 -40.94
#